data_AF-A0A832TRJ9-F1
#
_entry.id   AF-A0A832TRJ9-F1
#
_cell.length_a   1.000
_cell.length_b   1.000
_cell.length_c   1.000
_cell.angle_alpha   90.00
_cell.angle_beta   90.00
_cell.angle_gamma   90.00
#
_symmetry.space_group_name_H-M   'P 1'
#
loop_
_entity.id
_entity.type
_entity.pdbx_description
1 polymer ?
#
loop_
_entity_poly.entity_id
_entity_poly.type
_entity_poly.pdbx_seq_one_letter_code
_entity_poly.pdbx_strand_id
1 'polypeptide(L)'
;MDNLNLNTLLFDPNSFFREKLGNEISFKYPLLIILVIAVLSVSSSILVMNNLQDLFSSGMDSSMSASVMSTSIIGGIAIGGFIGTFLYWVILAGIFYSISYVFKSKGSFKRTLEFTGYG
;
A
#
# COMPACT_ATOMS: atom_id res chain seq x y z
N MET A 1 14.40 -2.27 22.36
CA MET A 1 13.53 -1.94 21.21
C MET A 1 14.28 -2.36 19.97
N ASP A 2 13.81 -3.37 19.25
CA ASP A 2 14.50 -3.85 18.06
C ASP A 2 14.38 -2.79 16.96
N ASN A 3 15.52 -2.23 16.58
CA ASN A 3 15.59 -1.29 15.47
C ASN A 3 15.40 -2.06 14.15
N LEU A 4 14.61 -1.51 13.23
CA LEU A 4 14.48 -2.07 11.88
C LEU A 4 15.84 -2.06 11.17
N ASN A 5 16.37 -3.24 10.86
CA ASN A 5 17.60 -3.37 10.09
C ASN A 5 17.28 -3.39 8.59
N LEU A 6 17.33 -2.20 7.97
CA LEU A 6 17.04 -2.04 6.54
C LEU A 6 18.05 -2.77 5.64
N ASN A 7 19.31 -2.89 6.07
CA ASN A 7 20.32 -3.57 5.28
C ASN A 7 20.01 -5.06 5.14
N THR A 8 19.66 -5.73 6.24
CA THR A 8 19.26 -7.14 6.17
C THR A 8 17.92 -7.28 5.47
N LEU A 9 16.95 -6.40 5.69
CA LEU A 9 15.68 -6.45 4.95
C LEU A 9 15.89 -6.39 3.42
N LEU A 10 16.74 -5.48 2.94
CA LEU A 10 16.93 -5.24 1.51
C LEU A 10 17.91 -6.23 0.85
N PHE A 11 18.96 -6.65 1.55
CA PHE A 11 20.05 -7.44 0.97
C PHE A 11 20.16 -8.87 1.50
N ASP A 12 19.53 -9.20 2.63
CA ASP A 12 19.43 -10.57 3.17
C ASP A 12 18.05 -10.83 3.83
N PRO A 13 16.97 -10.80 3.03
CA PRO A 13 15.61 -10.89 3.55
C PRO A 13 15.38 -12.20 4.32
N ASN A 14 16.06 -13.28 3.94
CA ASN A 14 15.96 -14.56 4.61
C ASN A 14 16.40 -14.47 6.09
N SER A 15 17.51 -13.80 6.37
CA SER A 15 17.94 -13.59 7.75
C SER A 15 17.02 -12.63 8.50
N PHE A 16 16.57 -11.56 7.85
CA PHE A 16 15.63 -10.62 8.45
C PHE A 16 14.33 -11.30 8.91
N PHE A 17 13.64 -12.03 8.02
CA PHE A 17 12.38 -12.68 8.36
C PHE A 17 12.58 -13.84 9.36
N ARG A 18 13.69 -14.57 9.28
CA ARG A 18 14.03 -15.63 10.24
C ARG A 18 14.18 -15.08 11.65
N GLU A 19 14.89 -13.97 11.81
CA GLU A 19 15.02 -13.27 13.09
C GLU A 19 13.64 -12.78 13.58
N LYS A 20 12.86 -12.18 12.68
CA LYS A 20 11.54 -11.60 13.00
C LYS A 20 10.51 -12.63 13.47
N LEU A 21 10.62 -13.89 13.04
CA LEU A 21 9.75 -14.98 13.51
C LEU A 21 9.83 -15.20 15.02
N GLY A 22 11.00 -14.96 15.63
CA GLY A 22 11.25 -15.09 17.07
C GLY A 22 10.75 -13.91 17.91
N ASN A 23 10.43 -12.78 17.27
CA ASN A 23 10.03 -11.55 17.96
C ASN A 23 8.51 -11.41 18.00
N GLU A 24 8.00 -10.59 18.91
CA GLU A 24 6.57 -10.28 18.95
C GLU A 24 6.10 -9.58 17.66
N ILE A 25 4.84 -9.78 17.31
CA ILE A 25 4.23 -9.15 16.13
C ILE A 25 4.17 -7.64 16.35
N SER A 26 4.80 -6.86 15.46
CA SER A 26 4.82 -5.41 15.56
C SER A 26 4.50 -4.73 14.23
N PHE A 27 3.44 -3.94 14.22
CA PHE A 27 3.00 -3.19 13.04
C PHE A 27 3.68 -1.84 12.86
N LYS A 28 4.54 -1.41 13.79
CA LYS A 28 5.16 -0.07 13.76
C LYS A 28 5.88 0.20 12.44
N TYR A 29 6.76 -0.70 12.03
CA TYR A 29 7.55 -0.54 10.80
C TYR A 29 6.77 -0.87 9.53
N PRO A 30 5.98 -1.96 9.46
CA PRO A 30 5.10 -2.23 8.32
C PRO A 30 4.19 -1.04 8.01
N LEU A 31 3.54 -0.45 9.02
CA LEU A 31 2.68 0.72 8.81
C LEU A 31 3.44 1.93 8.28
N LEU A 32 4.66 2.18 8.75
CA LEU A 32 5.50 3.27 8.22
C LEU A 32 5.88 3.04 6.76
N ILE A 33 6.21 1.79 6.38
CA ILE A 33 6.54 1.44 4.99
C ILE A 33 5.31 1.65 4.09
N ILE A 34 4.15 1.11 4.50
CA ILE A 34 2.89 1.27 3.75
C ILE A 34 2.46 2.73 3.66
N LEU A 35 2.68 3.53 4.71
CA LEU A 35 2.42 4.97 4.69
C LEU A 35 3.29 5.68 3.62
N VAL A 36 4.57 5.37 3.55
CA VAL A 36 5.47 5.91 2.50
C VAL A 36 4.98 5.48 1.12
N ILE A 37 4.61 4.22 0.93
CA ILE A 37 4.05 3.71 -0.34
C ILE A 37 2.75 4.44 -0.68
N ALA A 38 1.88 4.72 0.29
CA ALA A 38 0.63 5.44 0.06
C ALA A 38 0.88 6.87 -0.42
N VAL A 39 1.83 7.59 0.18
CA VAL A 39 2.23 8.94 -0.25
C VAL A 39 2.81 8.92 -1.67
N LEU A 40 3.67 7.95 -1.98
CA LEU A 40 4.20 7.77 -3.33
C LEU A 40 3.10 7.45 -4.34
N SER A 41 2.16 6.57 -3.99
CA SER A 41 1.04 6.16 -4.84
C SER A 41 0.12 7.32 -5.18
N VAL A 42 -0.22 8.16 -4.18
CA VAL A 42 -1.00 9.39 -4.39
C VAL A 42 -0.26 10.36 -5.31
N SER A 43 1.04 10.56 -5.07
CA SER A 43 1.86 11.45 -5.89
C SER A 43 1.90 10.99 -7.36
N SER A 44 2.13 9.70 -7.60
CA SER A 44 2.09 9.10 -8.93
C SER A 44 0.72 9.21 -9.58
N SER A 45 -0.36 9.01 -8.82
CA SER A 45 -1.74 9.07 -9.35
C SER A 45 -2.10 10.48 -9.83
N ILE A 46 -1.65 11.53 -9.12
CA ILE A 46 -1.83 12.92 -9.55
C ILE A 46 -1.09 13.18 -10.87
N LEU A 47 0.15 12.68 -11.01
CA LEU A 47 0.91 12.83 -12.24
C LEU A 47 0.23 12.13 -13.43
N VAL A 48 -0.27 10.91 -13.23
CA VAL A 48 -1.02 10.18 -14.27
C VAL A 48 -2.27 10.96 -14.67
N MET A 49 -3.03 11.48 -13.70
CA MET A 49 -4.24 12.25 -13.99
C MET A 49 -3.95 13.52 -14.81
N ASN A 50 -2.87 14.24 -14.49
CA ASN A 50 -2.46 15.41 -15.28
C ASN A 50 -2.18 15.06 -16.75
N ASN A 51 -1.57 13.90 -17.02
CA ASN A 51 -1.31 13.44 -18.38
C ASN A 51 -2.58 12.97 -19.11
N LEU A 52 -3.61 12.55 -18.37
CA LEU A 52 -4.88 12.10 -18.94
C LEU A 52 -5.92 13.24 -19.05
N GLN A 53 -5.61 14.44 -18.52
CA GLN A 53 -6.54 15.57 -18.48
C GLN A 53 -7.03 15.97 -19.87
N ASP A 54 -6.17 15.96 -20.88
CA ASP A 54 -6.51 16.30 -22.27
C ASP A 54 -7.48 15.27 -22.89
N LEU A 55 -7.36 13.99 -22.52
CA LEU A 55 -8.26 12.93 -22.98
C LEU A 55 -9.66 13.11 -22.37
N PHE A 56 -9.75 13.48 -21.08
CA PHE A 56 -11.01 13.66 -20.39
C PHE A 56 -11.73 14.98 -20.70
N SER A 57 -10.98 16.02 -21.05
CA SER A 57 -11.55 17.35 -21.37
C SER A 57 -12.17 17.44 -22.77
N SER A 58 -11.80 16.55 -23.69
CA SER A 58 -12.31 16.54 -25.07
C SER A 58 -13.79 16.13 -25.24
N GLY A 59 -14.43 15.59 -24.20
CA GLY A 59 -15.82 15.11 -24.23
C GLY A 59 -16.73 15.64 -23.13
N MET A 60 -16.27 16.59 -22.31
CA MET A 60 -17.02 17.09 -21.14
C MET A 60 -17.77 18.39 -21.48
N ASP A 61 -19.07 18.39 -21.17
CA ASP A 61 -19.95 19.54 -21.38
C ASP A 61 -19.60 20.70 -20.43
N SER A 62 -19.51 21.91 -20.97
CA SER A 62 -19.03 23.13 -20.31
C SER A 62 -19.88 23.63 -19.13
N SER A 63 -21.02 22.99 -18.88
CA SER A 63 -22.02 23.37 -17.87
C SER A 63 -21.67 22.94 -16.45
N MET A 64 -20.75 21.99 -16.28
CA MET A 64 -20.17 21.68 -14.98
C MET A 64 -18.86 22.43 -14.84
N SER A 65 -18.83 23.45 -13.98
CA SER A 65 -17.64 24.25 -13.70
C SER A 65 -16.40 23.36 -13.58
N ALA A 66 -15.51 23.44 -14.57
CA ALA A 66 -14.32 22.59 -14.68
C ALA A 66 -13.43 22.65 -13.42
N SER A 67 -13.54 23.71 -12.62
CA SER A 67 -12.88 23.92 -11.34
C SER A 67 -13.43 23.08 -10.17
N VAL A 68 -14.75 22.82 -10.13
CA VAL A 68 -15.37 22.03 -9.07
C VAL A 68 -15.16 20.54 -9.31
N MET A 69 -15.21 20.12 -10.58
CA MET A 69 -14.94 18.72 -10.95
C MET A 69 -13.47 18.37 -10.79
N SER A 70 -12.53 19.26 -11.15
CA SER A 70 -11.10 19.00 -10.96
C SER A 70 -10.74 18.82 -9.48
N THR A 71 -11.25 19.66 -8.59
CA THR A 71 -10.95 19.57 -7.15
C THR A 71 -11.55 18.32 -6.50
N SER A 72 -12.78 17.94 -6.88
CA SER A 72 -13.45 16.75 -6.34
C SER A 72 -12.88 15.44 -6.90
N ILE A 73 -12.49 15.41 -8.18
CA ILE A 73 -11.80 14.27 -8.80
C ILE A 73 -10.41 14.10 -8.20
N ILE A 74 -9.62 15.17 -8.09
CA ILE A 74 -8.26 15.10 -7.50
C ILE A 74 -8.35 14.69 -6.02
N GLY A 75 -9.29 15.25 -5.27
CA GLY A 75 -9.54 14.86 -3.87
C GLY A 75 -9.94 13.38 -3.75
N GLY A 76 -10.84 12.91 -4.62
CA GLY A 76 -11.26 11.51 -4.67
C GLY A 76 -10.13 10.55 -5.02
N ILE A 77 -9.23 10.92 -5.94
CA ILE A 77 -8.06 10.12 -6.32
C ILE A 77 -7.02 10.11 -5.21
N ALA A 78 -6.78 11.24 -4.54
CA ALA A 78 -5.83 11.30 -3.44
C ALA A 78 -6.30 10.47 -2.25
N ILE A 79 -7.57 10.62 -1.85
CA ILE A 79 -8.17 9.86 -0.75
C ILE A 79 -8.29 8.38 -1.13
N GLY A 80 -8.77 8.10 -2.34
CA GLY A 80 -8.94 6.75 -2.87
C GLY A 80 -7.62 6.01 -3.07
N GLY A 81 -6.59 6.71 -3.56
CA GLY A 81 -5.23 6.16 -3.69
C GLY A 81 -4.61 5.87 -2.33
N PHE A 82 -4.72 6.81 -1.38
CA PHE A 82 -4.18 6.63 -0.03
C PHE A 82 -4.86 5.46 0.70
N ILE A 83 -6.19 5.47 0.80
CA ILE A 83 -6.96 4.41 1.46
C ILE A 83 -6.81 3.10 0.68
N GLY A 84 -6.82 3.17 -0.64
CA GLY A 84 -6.64 2.05 -1.55
C GLY A 84 -5.32 1.32 -1.31
N THR A 85 -4.23 2.01 -1.03
CA THR A 85 -2.95 1.37 -0.68
C THR A 85 -3.06 0.52 0.59
N PHE A 86 -3.70 1.01 1.65
CA PHE A 86 -3.91 0.24 2.88
C PHE A 86 -4.85 -0.95 2.66
N LEU A 87 -5.93 -0.75 1.92
CA LEU A 87 -6.86 -1.83 1.57
C LEU A 87 -6.17 -2.90 0.74
N TYR A 88 -5.38 -2.51 -0.26
CA TYR A 88 -4.60 -3.42 -1.09
C TYR A 88 -3.64 -4.27 -0.25
N TRP A 89 -2.92 -3.64 0.69
CA TRP A 89 -2.03 -4.36 1.61
C TRP A 89 -2.77 -5.43 2.43
N VAL A 90 -3.94 -5.10 2.99
CA VAL A 90 -4.76 -6.06 3.75
C VAL A 90 -5.30 -7.17 2.86
N ILE A 91 -5.77 -6.84 1.66
CA ILE A 91 -6.28 -7.82 0.69
C ILE A 91 -5.17 -8.79 0.27
N LEU A 92 -3.98 -8.27 -0.05
CA LEU A 92 -2.82 -9.09 -0.44
C LEU A 92 -2.40 -10.03 0.69
N ALA A 93 -2.34 -9.54 1.94
CA ALA A 93 -2.10 -10.38 3.11
C ALA A 93 -3.19 -11.45 3.27
N GLY A 94 -4.45 -11.11 3.00
CA GLY A 94 -5.58 -12.05 3.01
C GLY A 94 -5.42 -13.17 1.98
N ILE A 95 -4.97 -12.84 0.77
CA ILE A 95 -4.67 -13.81 -0.28
C ILE A 95 -3.54 -14.74 0.17
N PHE A 96 -2.41 -14.19 0.65
CA PHE A 96 -1.29 -15.00 1.13
C PHE A 96 -1.67 -15.88 2.32
N TYR A 97 -2.46 -15.36 3.25
CA TYR A 97 -2.97 -16.13 4.38
C TYR A 97 -3.85 -17.28 3.91
N SER A 98 -4.73 -17.03 2.92
CA SER A 98 -5.60 -18.05 2.33
C SER A 98 -4.80 -19.15 1.64
N ILE A 99 -3.78 -18.78 0.86
CA ILE A 99 -2.86 -19.73 0.21
C ILE A 99 -2.12 -20.58 1.25
N SER A 100 -1.74 -19.99 2.39
CA SER A 100 -0.99 -20.68 3.44
C SER A 100 -1.70 -21.89 4.05
N TYR A 101 -3.04 -21.96 3.96
CA TYR A 101 -3.82 -23.10 4.42
C TYR A 101 -3.55 -24.37 3.61
N VAL A 102 -3.23 -24.25 2.32
CA VAL A 102 -2.83 -25.40 1.47
C VAL A 102 -1.57 -26.06 2.03
N PHE A 103 -0.69 -25.27 2.66
CA PHE A 103 0.57 -25.72 3.23
C PHE A 103 0.46 -26.11 4.71
N LYS A 104 -0.76 -26.22 5.27
CA LYS A 104 -1.00 -26.53 6.69
C LYS A 104 -0.26 -25.59 7.64
N SER A 105 -0.23 -24.30 7.30
CA SER A 105 0.40 -23.25 8.11
C SER A 105 -0.19 -23.17 9.52
N LYS A 106 0.66 -22.86 10.52
CA LYS A 106 0.27 -22.56 11.91
C LYS A 106 0.29 -21.05 12.21
N GLY A 107 0.59 -20.22 11.22
CA GLY A 107 0.72 -18.77 11.38
C GLY A 107 -0.62 -18.08 11.62
N SER A 108 -0.58 -16.92 12.29
CA SER A 108 -1.75 -16.04 12.44
C SER A 108 -1.84 -15.04 11.29
N PHE A 109 -3.05 -14.61 10.94
CA PHE A 109 -3.25 -13.56 9.94
C PHE A 109 -2.47 -12.27 10.27
N LYS A 110 -2.37 -11.92 11.57
CA LYS A 110 -1.61 -10.75 12.02
C LYS A 110 -0.12 -10.84 11.63
N ARG A 111 0.48 -12.04 11.73
CA ARG A 111 1.87 -12.26 11.33
C ARG A 111 2.03 -12.15 9.81
N THR A 112 1.09 -12.70 9.04
CA THR A 112 1.09 -12.57 7.57
C THR A 112 0.95 -11.11 7.14
N LEU A 113 0.06 -10.35 7.79
CA LEU A 113 -0.11 -8.92 7.54
C LEU A 113 1.15 -8.12 7.86
N GLU A 114 1.80 -8.40 9.00
CA GLU A 114 3.09 -7.81 9.36
C GLU A 114 4.13 -8.05 8.26
N PHE A 115 4.30 -9.30 7.82
CA PHE A 115 5.32 -9.66 6.83
C PHE A 115 5.04 -9.07 5.46
N THR A 116 3.77 -9.08 5.03
CA THR A 116 3.36 -8.48 3.74
C THR A 116 3.67 -6.97 3.67
N GLY A 117 3.76 -6.29 4.83
CA GLY A 117 4.10 -4.87 4.87
C GLY A 117 5.60 -4.58 4.75
N TYR A 118 6.46 -5.60 4.88
CA TYR A 118 7.90 -5.49 4.62
C TYR A 118 8.27 -5.76 3.17
N GLY A 119 7.43 -6.48 2.42
CA GLY A 119 7.69 -7.01 1.09
C GLY A 119 7.77 -8.53 1.09
#